data_AF-A0A151UH76-F1
#
_entry.id   AF-A0A151UH76-F1
#
_cell.length_a   1.000
_cell.length_b   1.000
_cell.length_c   1.000
_cell.angle_alpha   90.00
_cell.angle_beta   90.00
_cell.angle_gamma   90.00
#
_symmetry.space_group_name_H-M   'P 1'
#
loop_
_entity.id
_entity.type
_entity.pdbx_description
1 polymer ?
#
loop_
_entity_poly.entity_id
_entity_poly.type
_entity_poly.pdbx_seq_one_letter_code
_entity_poly.pdbx_strand_id
1 'polypeptide(L)'
;MRIFIEAIDIAVGDAIENGPYIPMTKDGDGKKEKHWSEWNDDEKKIAQYDYRAKNIIISALSIDEFFRISQCKSAKEMWDTLQVTHEGTSDVKRSRKHTLIREYELLRMSHGESISNFQKSFTHLINHLVDLWKAKRA
;
A
#
# COMPACT_ATOMS: atom_id res chain seq x y z
N MET A 1 -0.90 -9.60 0.08
CA MET A 1 -1.99 -9.47 -0.91
C MET A 1 -1.47 -9.47 -2.35
N ARG A 2 -0.33 -8.82 -2.65
CA ARG A 2 0.24 -8.73 -4.02
C ARG A 2 0.30 -10.06 -4.79
N ILE A 3 0.93 -11.11 -4.25
CA ILE A 3 1.05 -12.43 -4.91
C ILE A 3 -0.33 -13.01 -5.30
N PHE A 4 -1.33 -12.85 -4.44
CA PHE A 4 -2.68 -13.35 -4.69
C PHE A 4 -3.37 -12.59 -5.82
N ILE A 5 -3.23 -11.25 -5.86
CA ILE A 5 -3.82 -10.41 -6.90
C ILE A 5 -3.14 -10.67 -8.25
N GLU A 6 -1.81 -10.73 -8.28
CA GLU A 6 -1.03 -11.01 -9.49
C GLU A 6 -1.36 -12.40 -10.06
N ALA A 7 -1.64 -13.37 -9.20
CA ALA A 7 -2.08 -14.71 -9.62
C ALA A 7 -3.49 -14.72 -10.24
N ILE A 8 -4.36 -13.76 -9.88
CA ILE A 8 -5.69 -13.61 -10.47
C ILE A 8 -5.59 -12.93 -11.82
N ASP A 9 -5.02 -11.72 -11.84
CA ASP A 9 -4.83 -10.93 -13.05
C ASP A 9 -3.88 -9.76 -12.76
N ILE A 10 -2.80 -9.64 -13.52
CA ILE A 10 -1.81 -8.56 -13.39
C ILE A 10 -2.47 -7.19 -13.56
N ALA A 11 -3.49 -7.06 -14.43
CA ALA A 11 -4.18 -5.79 -14.66
C ALA A 11 -4.99 -5.32 -13.44
N VAL A 12 -5.43 -6.24 -12.58
CA VAL A 12 -6.07 -5.89 -11.30
C VAL A 12 -5.04 -5.32 -10.33
N GLY A 13 -3.82 -5.89 -10.30
CA GLY A 13 -2.71 -5.35 -9.52
C GLY A 13 -2.33 -3.94 -9.98
N ASP A 14 -2.25 -3.73 -11.29
CA ASP A 14 -1.97 -2.42 -11.88
C ASP A 14 -3.02 -1.37 -11.49
N ALA A 15 -4.32 -1.71 -11.50
CA ALA A 15 -5.38 -0.79 -11.09
C ALA A 15 -5.29 -0.36 -9.62
N ILE A 16 -4.78 -1.24 -8.75
CA ILE A 16 -4.55 -0.92 -7.33
C ILE A 16 -3.35 0.02 -7.16
N GLU A 17 -2.27 -0.22 -7.90
CA GLU A 17 -1.02 0.53 -7.74
C GLU A 17 -1.04 1.87 -8.46
N ASN A 18 -1.60 1.91 -9.67
CA ASN A 18 -1.59 3.08 -10.54
C ASN A 18 -2.92 3.83 -10.59
N GLY A 19 -4.02 3.18 -10.21
CA GLY A 19 -5.35 3.76 -10.22
C GLY A 19 -6.20 3.29 -11.40
N PRO A 20 -7.47 3.71 -11.46
CA PRO A 20 -8.38 3.26 -12.50
C PRO A 20 -7.96 3.82 -13.85
N TYR A 21 -8.18 3.03 -14.90
CA TYR A 21 -8.05 3.52 -16.26
C TYR A 21 -9.19 4.51 -16.57
N ILE A 22 -8.83 5.70 -17.05
CA ILE A 22 -9.78 6.74 -17.47
C ILE A 22 -9.60 6.96 -18.98
N PRO A 23 -10.57 6.53 -19.81
CA PRO A 23 -10.53 6.74 -21.25
C PRO A 23 -10.56 8.23 -21.61
N MET A 24 -9.65 8.65 -22.50
CA MET A 24 -9.47 10.04 -22.90
C MET A 24 -9.64 10.21 -24.41
N THR A 25 -10.29 11.30 -24.83
CA THR A 25 -10.32 11.76 -26.23
C THR A 25 -9.22 12.79 -26.46
N LYS A 26 -8.62 12.77 -27.66
CA LYS A 26 -7.70 13.81 -28.12
C LYS A 26 -8.51 14.85 -28.89
N ASP A 27 -8.83 15.95 -28.23
CA ASP A 27 -9.33 17.14 -28.91
C ASP A 27 -8.14 18.07 -29.15
N GLY A 28 -8.19 18.86 -30.23
CA GLY A 28 -7.06 19.65 -30.75
C GLY A 28 -6.36 20.63 -29.79
N ASP A 29 -6.82 20.77 -28.54
CA ASP A 29 -6.22 21.60 -27.49
C ASP A 29 -6.09 20.89 -26.11
N GLY A 30 -6.34 19.57 -26.01
CA GLY A 30 -6.16 18.84 -24.75
C GLY A 30 -6.68 17.40 -24.71
N LYS A 31 -6.33 16.67 -23.64
CA LYS A 31 -6.96 15.38 -23.32
C LYS A 31 -8.22 15.64 -22.49
N LYS A 32 -9.37 15.17 -22.95
CA LYS A 32 -10.65 15.26 -22.23
C LYS A 32 -11.16 13.86 -21.89
N GLU A 33 -11.67 13.69 -20.67
CA GLU A 33 -12.26 12.42 -20.25
C GLU A 33 -13.50 12.10 -21.10
N LYS A 34 -13.55 10.87 -21.61
CA LYS A 34 -14.70 10.37 -22.37
C LYS A 34 -15.87 10.11 -21.44
N HIS A 35 -17.06 10.51 -21.86
CA HIS A 35 -18.28 10.04 -21.21
C HIS A 35 -18.44 8.52 -21.40
N TRP A 36 -18.99 7.80 -20.42
CA TRP A 36 -19.06 6.32 -20.40
C TRP A 36 -19.74 5.71 -21.63
N SER A 37 -20.66 6.45 -22.27
CA SER A 37 -21.37 6.02 -23.47
C SER A 37 -20.50 5.99 -24.72
N GLU A 38 -19.38 6.72 -24.73
CA GLU A 38 -18.44 6.80 -25.85
C GLU A 38 -17.33 5.75 -25.77
N TRP A 39 -17.30 4.98 -24.68
CA TRP A 39 -16.25 4.00 -24.45
C TRP A 39 -16.40 2.80 -25.40
N ASN A 40 -15.29 2.42 -26.04
CA ASN A 40 -15.23 1.18 -26.79
C ASN A 40 -15.13 -0.04 -25.84
N ASP A 41 -15.28 -1.24 -26.40
CA ASP A 41 -15.32 -2.46 -25.59
C ASP A 41 -14.00 -2.76 -24.87
N ASP A 42 -12.86 -2.43 -25.47
CA ASP A 42 -11.55 -2.57 -24.83
C ASP A 42 -11.38 -1.58 -23.67
N GLU A 43 -11.81 -0.34 -23.84
CA GLU A 43 -11.80 0.70 -22.80
C GLU A 43 -12.65 0.28 -21.60
N LYS A 44 -13.87 -0.23 -21.85
CA LYS A 44 -14.74 -0.80 -20.81
C LYS A 44 -14.08 -2.00 -20.12
N LYS A 45 -13.45 -2.88 -20.90
CA LYS A 45 -12.76 -4.06 -20.39
C LYS A 45 -11.60 -3.68 -19.47
N ILE A 46 -10.85 -2.63 -19.79
CA ILE A 46 -9.75 -2.17 -18.93
C ILE A 46 -10.29 -1.48 -17.68
N ALA A 47 -11.30 -0.61 -17.82
CA ALA A 47 -11.92 0.06 -16.68
C ALA A 47 -12.56 -0.91 -15.68
N GLN A 48 -13.00 -2.10 -16.14
CA GLN A 48 -13.57 -3.14 -15.27
C GLN A 48 -12.58 -3.62 -14.19
N TYR A 49 -11.27 -3.49 -14.41
CA TYR A 49 -10.26 -4.00 -13.49
C TYR A 49 -10.26 -3.26 -12.16
N ASP A 50 -10.58 -1.97 -12.14
CA ASP A 50 -10.77 -1.21 -10.89
C ASP A 50 -11.93 -1.80 -10.08
N TYR A 51 -13.08 -2.07 -10.70
CA TYR A 51 -14.22 -2.68 -10.01
C TYR A 51 -13.90 -4.08 -9.47
N ARG A 52 -13.15 -4.89 -10.22
CA ARG A 52 -12.68 -6.21 -9.74
C ARG A 52 -11.75 -6.06 -8.55
N ALA A 53 -10.81 -5.12 -8.61
CA ALA A 53 -9.90 -4.81 -7.52
C ALA A 53 -10.66 -4.36 -6.26
N LYS A 54 -11.61 -3.41 -6.40
CA LYS A 54 -12.48 -2.98 -5.30
C LYS A 54 -13.22 -4.15 -4.66
N ASN A 55 -13.79 -5.03 -5.47
CA ASN A 55 -14.51 -6.20 -4.97
C ASN A 55 -13.59 -7.16 -4.18
N ILE A 56 -12.39 -7.43 -4.70
CA ILE A 56 -11.39 -8.26 -4.00
C ILE A 56 -10.98 -7.63 -2.67
N ILE A 57 -10.72 -6.32 -2.64
CA ILE A 57 -10.38 -5.59 -1.42
C ILE A 57 -11.53 -5.71 -0.41
N ILE A 58 -12.76 -5.34 -0.77
CA ILE A 58 -13.92 -5.38 0.13
C ILE A 58 -14.17 -6.79 0.68
N SER A 59 -14.08 -7.80 -0.18
CA SER A 59 -14.34 -9.19 0.20
C SER A 59 -13.33 -9.75 1.22
N ALA A 60 -12.15 -9.13 1.34
CA ALA A 60 -11.11 -9.54 2.28
C ALA A 60 -11.18 -8.83 3.64
N LEU A 61 -12.09 -7.85 3.82
CA LEU A 61 -12.11 -6.97 4.98
C LEU A 61 -13.19 -7.32 6.00
N SER A 62 -12.94 -6.93 7.25
CA SER A 62 -13.98 -6.86 8.28
C SER A 62 -14.92 -5.67 8.00
N ILE A 63 -16.06 -5.67 8.68
CA ILE A 63 -17.07 -4.60 8.57
C ILE A 63 -16.48 -3.24 8.97
N ASP A 64 -15.67 -3.18 10.03
CA ASP A 64 -15.04 -1.93 10.49
C ASP A 64 -14.09 -1.34 9.44
N GLU A 65 -13.29 -2.20 8.80
CA GLU A 65 -12.37 -1.78 7.74
C GLU A 65 -13.10 -1.37 6.47
N PHE A 66 -14.21 -2.05 6.14
CA PHE A 66 -15.08 -1.66 5.03
C PHE A 66 -15.61 -0.23 5.21
N PHE A 67 -16.13 0.12 6.39
CA PHE A 67 -16.67 1.46 6.63
C PHE A 67 -15.62 2.56 6.40
N ARG A 68 -14.37 2.29 6.78
CA ARG A 68 -13.25 3.21 6.60
C ARG A 68 -12.99 3.58 5.14
N ILE A 69 -13.13 2.62 4.24
CA ILE A 69 -12.86 2.81 2.80
C ILE A 69 -14.13 2.96 1.95
N SER A 70 -15.30 2.95 2.58
CA SER A 70 -16.60 2.94 1.90
C SER A 70 -16.84 4.14 0.99
N GLN A 71 -16.19 5.27 1.26
CA GLN A 71 -16.28 6.51 0.48
C GLN A 71 -15.21 6.64 -0.61
N CYS A 72 -14.25 5.72 -0.66
CA CYS A 72 -13.19 5.74 -1.66
C CYS A 72 -13.76 5.43 -3.06
N LYS A 73 -13.30 6.17 -4.06
CA LYS A 73 -13.83 6.12 -5.42
C LYS A 73 -13.18 5.01 -6.24
N SER A 74 -11.90 4.72 -5.99
CA SER A 74 -11.11 3.74 -6.74
C SER A 74 -10.46 2.68 -5.85
N ALA A 75 -10.04 1.56 -6.44
CA ALA A 75 -9.29 0.52 -5.74
C ALA A 75 -7.97 1.05 -5.16
N LYS A 76 -7.30 1.95 -5.88
CA LYS A 76 -6.09 2.63 -5.40
C LYS A 76 -6.35 3.45 -4.14
N GLU A 77 -7.38 4.27 -4.14
CA GLU A 77 -7.72 5.09 -2.96
C GLU A 77 -8.08 4.22 -1.75
N MET A 78 -8.79 3.11 -1.97
CA MET A 78 -9.09 2.12 -0.93
C MET A 78 -7.79 1.53 -0.36
N TRP A 79 -6.88 1.10 -1.24
CA TRP A 79 -5.61 0.50 -0.86
C TRP A 79 -4.69 1.49 -0.13
N ASP A 80 -4.53 2.70 -0.66
CA ASP A 80 -3.73 3.77 -0.05
C ASP A 80 -4.26 4.11 1.35
N THR A 81 -5.60 4.16 1.52
CA THR A 81 -6.23 4.41 2.82
C THR A 81 -5.94 3.28 3.82
N LEU A 82 -6.01 2.01 3.39
CA LEU A 82 -5.67 0.86 4.23
C LEU A 82 -4.18 0.87 4.61
N GLN A 83 -3.30 1.18 3.66
CA GLN A 83 -1.86 1.30 3.92
C GLN A 83 -1.56 2.39 4.95
N VAL A 84 -2.15 3.58 4.80
CA VAL A 84 -1.98 4.67 5.77
C VAL A 84 -2.52 4.28 7.15
N THR A 85 -3.65 3.58 7.19
CA THR A 85 -4.30 3.17 8.44
C THR A 85 -3.45 2.17 9.23
N HIS A 86 -2.92 1.15 8.55
CA HIS A 86 -2.24 0.03 9.22
C HIS A 86 -0.72 0.21 9.31
N GLU A 87 -0.10 0.83 8.32
CA GLU A 87 1.35 1.06 8.31
C GLU A 87 1.74 2.46 8.79
N GLY A 88 0.77 3.37 8.94
CA GLY A 88 0.98 4.77 9.26
C GLY A 88 1.36 5.62 8.04
N THR A 89 1.32 6.94 8.22
CA THR A 89 1.76 7.90 7.19
C THR A 89 3.28 7.87 6.99
N SER A 90 3.77 8.48 5.91
CA SER A 90 5.21 8.64 5.66
C SER A 90 5.94 9.34 6.82
N ASP A 91 5.30 10.30 7.49
CA ASP A 91 5.84 10.98 8.65
C ASP A 91 5.88 10.09 9.90
N VAL A 92 4.84 9.27 10.14
CA VAL A 92 4.86 8.26 11.21
C VAL A 92 5.97 7.24 10.97
N LYS A 93 6.11 6.75 9.72
CA LYS A 93 7.19 5.83 9.33
C LYS A 93 8.57 6.47 9.53
N ARG A 94 8.74 7.75 9.17
CA ARG A 94 9.99 8.51 9.37
C ARG A 94 10.30 8.67 10.86
N SER A 95 9.31 9.03 11.66
CA SER A 95 9.45 9.17 13.12
C SER A 95 9.87 7.84 13.75
N ARG A 96 9.20 6.74 13.41
CA ARG A 96 9.54 5.39 13.89
C ARG A 96 10.98 5.00 13.51
N LYS A 97 11.41 5.32 12.29
CA LYS A 97 12.80 5.10 11.86
C LYS A 97 13.79 5.90 12.71
N HIS A 98 13.51 7.17 12.97
CA HIS A 98 14.39 8.02 13.77
C HIS A 98 14.51 7.49 15.21
N THR A 99 13.39 7.07 15.81
CA THR A 99 13.39 6.43 17.14
C THR A 99 14.25 5.17 17.16
N LEU A 100 14.11 4.27 16.20
CA LEU A 100 14.90 3.03 16.15
C LEU A 100 16.39 3.28 15.91
N ILE A 101 16.75 4.26 15.09
CA ILE A 101 18.16 4.67 14.91
C ILE A 101 18.73 5.18 16.24
N ARG A 102 17.97 6.02 16.94
CA ARG A 102 18.38 6.53 18.25
C ARG A 102 18.52 5.41 19.30
N GLU A 103 17.59 4.46 19.32
CA GLU A 103 17.70 3.28 20.19
C GLU A 103 18.95 2.47 19.87
N TYR A 104 19.30 2.33 18.59
CA TYR A 104 20.50 1.63 18.15
C TYR A 104 21.78 2.36 18.59
N GLU A 105 21.84 3.69 18.42
CA GLU A 105 22.97 4.51 18.85
C GLU A 105 23.16 4.49 20.38
N LEU A 106 22.07 4.36 21.14
CA LEU A 106 22.09 4.27 22.60
C LEU A 106 22.23 2.84 23.12
N LEU A 107 22.13 1.84 22.24
CA LEU A 107 22.12 0.44 22.65
C LEU A 107 23.47 0.05 23.23
N ARG A 108 23.45 -0.33 24.50
CA ARG A 108 24.63 -0.84 25.22
C ARG A 108 24.19 -1.95 26.16
N MET A 109 25.07 -2.92 26.34
CA MET A 109 24.82 -4.02 27.27
C MET A 109 24.80 -3.48 28.70
N SER A 110 23.77 -3.83 29.46
CA SER A 110 23.62 -3.37 30.85
C SER A 110 24.51 -4.18 31.79
N HIS A 111 24.87 -3.60 32.94
CA HIS A 111 25.68 -4.32 33.93
C HIS A 111 24.88 -5.48 34.52
N GLY A 112 25.40 -6.70 34.43
CA GLY A 112 24.70 -7.92 34.85
C GLY A 112 23.74 -8.51 33.80
N GLU A 113 23.60 -7.89 32.62
CA GLU A 113 22.90 -8.51 31.49
C GLU A 113 23.70 -9.70 30.97
N SER A 114 23.04 -10.77 30.52
CA SER A 114 23.72 -11.87 29.84
C SER A 114 23.96 -11.54 28.38
N ILE A 115 25.06 -12.04 27.80
CA ILE A 115 25.36 -11.83 26.37
C ILE A 115 24.19 -12.31 25.49
N SER A 116 23.57 -13.43 25.86
CA SER A 116 22.42 -13.98 25.13
C SER A 116 21.22 -13.02 25.10
N ASN A 117 20.91 -12.38 26.23
CA ASN A 117 19.81 -11.42 26.31
C ASN A 117 20.12 -10.16 25.51
N PHE A 118 21.34 -9.63 25.61
CA PHE A 118 21.76 -8.48 24.83
C PHE A 118 21.68 -8.77 23.32
N GLN A 119 22.16 -9.95 22.89
CA GLN A 119 22.12 -10.37 21.50
C GLN A 119 20.68 -10.48 20.97
N LYS A 120 19.72 -10.93 21.79
CA LYS A 120 18.29 -10.96 21.42
C LYS A 120 17.76 -9.55 21.17
N SER A 121 18.01 -8.62 22.09
CA SER A 121 17.60 -7.21 21.97
C SER A 121 18.21 -6.54 20.74
N PHE A 122 19.51 -6.77 20.50
CA PHE A 122 20.22 -6.29 19.32
C PHE A 122 19.60 -6.84 18.02
N THR A 123 19.39 -8.15 17.95
CA THR A 123 18.82 -8.80 16.75
C THR A 123 17.41 -8.29 16.48
N HIS A 124 16.60 -8.12 17.53
CA HIS A 124 15.26 -7.57 17.40
C HIS A 124 15.29 -6.16 16.80
N LEU A 125 16.15 -5.28 17.32
CA LEU A 125 16.30 -3.92 16.82
C LEU A 125 16.76 -3.86 15.36
N ILE A 126 17.75 -4.67 14.99
CA ILE A 126 18.24 -4.75 13.60
C ILE A 126 17.14 -5.24 12.66
N ASN A 127 16.36 -6.25 13.04
CA ASN A 127 15.27 -6.75 12.20
C ASN A 127 14.24 -5.65 11.92
N HIS A 128 13.83 -4.88 12.93
CA HIS A 128 12.92 -3.74 12.74
C HIS A 128 13.50 -2.66 11.82
N LEU A 129 14.80 -2.34 11.96
CA LEU A 129 15.48 -1.38 11.09
C LEU A 129 15.53 -1.86 9.63
N VAL A 130 15.85 -3.14 9.41
CA VAL A 130 15.91 -3.76 8.08
C VAL A 130 14.53 -3.73 7.40
N ASP A 131 13.46 -4.05 8.12
CA ASP A 131 12.11 -4.07 7.55
C ASP A 131 11.66 -2.67 7.14
N LEU A 132 11.97 -1.63 7.93
CA LEU A 132 11.71 -0.25 7.54
C LEU A 132 12.52 0.21 6.33
N TRP A 133 13.70 -0.35 6.10
CA TRP A 133 14.50 -0.02 4.91
C TRP A 133 14.03 -0.74 3.66
N LYS A 134 13.49 -1.96 3.80
CA LYS A 134 12.86 -2.70 2.69
C LYS A 134 11.58 -2.00 2.20
N ALA A 135 10.79 -1.42 3.11
CA ALA A 135 9.58 -0.66 2.76
C ALA A 135 9.83 0.58 1.87
N LYS A 136 11.09 0.98 1.63
CA LYS A 136 11.46 2.07 0.71
C LYS A 136 11.76 1.60 -0.72
N ARG A 137 11.78 0.28 -0.97
CA ARG A 137 12.12 -0.35 -2.26
C ARG A 137 10.93 -1.04 -2.94
N ALA A 138 9.80 -1.17 -2.26
CA ALA A 138 8.52 -1.55 -2.84
C ALA A 138 7.75 -0.28 -3.18
#